data_AF-A0A965VT18-F1
#
_entry.id   AF-A0A965VT18-F1
#
_cell.length_a   1.000
_cell.length_b   1.000
_cell.length_c   1.000
_cell.angle_alpha   90.00
_cell.angle_beta   90.00
_cell.angle_gamma   90.00
#
_symmetry.space_group_name_H-M   'P 1'
#
loop_
_entity.id
_entity.type
_entity.pdbx_description
1 polymer ?
#
loop_
_entity_poly.entity_id
_entity_poly.type
_entity_poly.pdbx_seq_one_letter_code
_entity_poly.pdbx_strand_id
1 'polypeptide(L)'
;MHSYRHAFHAGNHADVFKHTVLIAVLHHLALKEVGFTAIDTHSGPGLYRLDGADARQSGEAQEGLLALMRNKSKLSGPMAPALQAYRAVLDHFNPGGGLLNYPGSPFIAQHLLREQDKLKLFEMHPTDIRVLQAHVDALRVGRQVAVAHEDGFNGLPKYLPPPTRRGVVFIDPSYEIKLDYERVAVAVSMGLQRFATGTFL
;
A
#
# COMPACT_ATOMS: atom_id res chain seq x y z
N MET A 1 22.67 0.80 3.84
CA MET A 1 22.32 2.23 3.78
C MET A 1 20.93 2.27 3.19
N HIS A 2 19.94 2.80 3.91
CA HIS A 2 18.57 2.96 3.42
C HIS A 2 18.43 4.43 3.01
N SER A 3 18.82 4.75 1.79
CA SER A 3 18.72 6.12 1.28
C SER A 3 17.43 6.35 0.52
N TYR A 4 16.74 5.29 0.12
CA TYR A 4 15.42 5.42 -0.50
C TYR A 4 14.40 5.98 0.50
N ARG A 5 13.65 6.98 0.03
CA ARG A 5 12.57 7.63 0.77
C ARG A 5 11.37 7.75 -0.17
N HIS A 6 10.29 7.01 0.11
CA HIS A 6 9.14 7.00 -0.80
C HIS A 6 8.43 8.36 -0.91
N ALA A 7 8.68 9.29 0.03
CA ALA A 7 8.13 10.65 -0.01
C ALA A 7 8.52 11.45 -1.28
N PHE A 8 9.65 11.15 -1.93
CA PHE A 8 10.02 11.74 -3.21
C PHE A 8 9.18 11.21 -4.37
N HIS A 9 8.60 10.02 -4.25
CA HIS A 9 7.94 9.31 -5.34
C HIS A 9 6.42 9.21 -5.16
N ALA A 10 5.92 9.62 -3.99
CA ALA A 10 4.52 9.51 -3.61
C ALA A 10 3.60 10.12 -4.67
N GLY A 11 2.66 9.31 -5.16
CA GLY A 11 1.66 9.74 -6.14
C GLY A 11 2.17 9.83 -7.58
N ASN A 12 3.35 9.28 -7.88
CA ASN A 12 3.81 9.11 -9.26
C ASN A 12 2.95 8.08 -10.04
N HIS A 13 3.29 7.83 -11.30
CA HIS A 13 2.51 6.92 -12.14
C HIS A 13 2.55 5.46 -11.67
N ALA A 14 3.66 5.02 -11.06
CA ALA A 14 3.80 3.66 -10.52
C ALA A 14 2.88 3.46 -9.32
N ASP A 15 2.82 4.46 -8.44
CA ASP A 15 1.91 4.55 -7.32
C ASP A 15 0.43 4.50 -7.75
N VAL A 16 0.07 5.28 -8.78
CA VAL A 16 -1.29 5.22 -9.36
C VAL A 16 -1.62 3.80 -9.82
N PHE A 17 -0.72 3.14 -10.54
CA PHE A 17 -0.95 1.79 -11.04
C PHE A 17 -1.05 0.77 -9.90
N LYS A 18 -0.03 0.68 -9.05
CA LYS A 18 0.06 -0.34 -8.00
C LYS A 18 -1.09 -0.22 -7.00
N HIS A 19 -1.48 1.01 -6.63
CA HIS A 19 -2.57 1.23 -5.69
C HIS A 19 -3.95 0.99 -6.32
N THR A 20 -4.12 1.28 -7.61
CA THR A 20 -5.36 0.90 -8.32
C THR A 20 -5.55 -0.63 -8.32
N VAL A 21 -4.47 -1.40 -8.54
CA VAL A 21 -4.49 -2.86 -8.50
C VAL A 21 -4.77 -3.37 -7.08
N LEU A 22 -4.08 -2.82 -6.07
CA LEU A 22 -4.29 -3.20 -4.67
C LEU A 22 -5.76 -3.01 -4.24
N ILE A 23 -6.35 -1.86 -4.57
CA ILE A 23 -7.76 -1.55 -4.26
C ILE A 23 -8.70 -2.57 -4.92
N ALA A 24 -8.48 -2.89 -6.19
CA ALA A 24 -9.29 -3.88 -6.90
C ALA A 24 -9.22 -5.26 -6.25
N VAL A 25 -8.03 -5.70 -5.82
CA VAL A 25 -7.83 -6.98 -5.12
C VAL A 25 -8.51 -6.99 -3.75
N LEU A 26 -8.37 -5.91 -2.96
CA LEU A 26 -9.02 -5.80 -1.65
C LEU A 26 -10.54 -5.83 -1.77
N HIS A 27 -11.11 -5.09 -2.72
CA HIS A 27 -12.55 -5.14 -3.00
C HIS A 27 -12.99 -6.54 -3.42
N HIS A 28 -12.22 -7.22 -4.27
CA HIS A 28 -12.55 -8.58 -4.70
C HIS A 28 -12.50 -9.57 -3.53
N LEU A 29 -11.51 -9.47 -2.64
CA LEU A 29 -11.44 -10.29 -1.44
C LEU A 29 -12.61 -10.01 -0.47
N ALA A 30 -13.08 -8.77 -0.39
CA ALA A 30 -14.21 -8.39 0.43
C ALA A 30 -15.57 -8.93 -0.06
N LEU A 31 -15.67 -9.46 -1.30
CA LEU A 31 -16.90 -10.08 -1.83
C LEU A 31 -17.33 -11.35 -1.07
N LYS A 32 -16.44 -11.98 -0.29
CA LYS A 32 -16.79 -13.10 0.58
C LYS A 32 -16.82 -12.63 2.03
N GLU A 33 -17.84 -13.05 2.78
CA GLU A 33 -18.04 -12.70 4.19
C GLU A 33 -16.88 -13.11 5.12
N VAL A 34 -16.25 -14.26 4.83
CA VAL A 34 -15.10 -14.75 5.61
C VAL A 34 -13.97 -13.72 5.57
N GLY A 35 -13.38 -13.38 6.73
CA GLY A 35 -12.30 -12.40 6.80
C GLY A 35 -11.04 -12.79 6.01
N PHE A 36 -10.22 -11.81 5.65
CA PHE A 36 -8.90 -12.02 5.04
C PHE A 36 -7.79 -11.25 5.77
N THR A 37 -6.54 -11.65 5.56
CA THR A 37 -5.36 -10.91 6.03
C THR A 37 -4.66 -10.24 4.85
N ALA A 38 -4.56 -8.92 4.89
CA ALA A 38 -3.66 -8.16 4.02
C ALA A 38 -2.29 -8.05 4.69
N ILE A 39 -1.23 -8.29 3.94
CA ILE A 39 0.15 -8.21 4.41
C ILE A 39 0.91 -7.26 3.47
N ASP A 40 1.50 -6.21 4.03
CA ASP A 40 2.33 -5.25 3.29
C ASP A 40 3.77 -5.37 3.79
N THR A 41 4.66 -5.87 2.93
CA THR A 41 6.05 -6.19 3.30
C THR A 41 6.97 -4.95 3.34
N HIS A 42 6.55 -3.83 2.74
CA HIS A 42 7.36 -2.62 2.59
C HIS A 42 6.44 -1.39 2.71
N SER A 43 5.96 -1.14 3.92
CA SER A 43 4.81 -0.28 4.19
C SER A 43 5.07 1.23 4.04
N GLY A 44 6.33 1.67 4.17
CA GLY A 44 6.67 3.08 4.27
C GLY A 44 6.02 3.76 5.50
N PRO A 45 6.02 5.10 5.57
CA PRO A 45 5.36 5.87 6.64
C PRO A 45 3.82 5.85 6.56
N GLY A 46 3.24 5.21 5.55
CA GLY A 46 1.79 5.06 5.37
C GLY A 46 1.07 6.27 4.76
N LEU A 47 1.39 7.51 5.15
CA LEU A 47 0.82 8.73 4.59
C LEU A 47 1.93 9.69 4.13
N TYR A 48 1.69 10.38 3.02
CA TYR A 48 2.65 11.32 2.43
C TYR A 48 1.99 12.67 2.14
N ARG A 49 2.74 13.75 2.32
CA ARG A 49 2.31 15.09 1.90
C ARG A 49 2.90 15.42 0.52
N LEU A 50 2.03 15.65 -0.46
CA LEU A 50 2.41 16.01 -1.83
C LEU A 50 2.92 17.46 -1.95
N ASP A 51 2.76 18.27 -0.92
CA ASP A 51 3.40 19.57 -0.76
C ASP A 51 4.51 19.54 0.31
N GLY A 52 5.05 18.36 0.62
CA GLY A 52 6.27 18.22 1.39
C GLY A 52 7.50 18.74 0.63
N ALA A 53 8.63 18.93 1.32
CA ALA A 53 9.88 19.32 0.67
C ALA A 53 10.33 18.26 -0.35
N ASP A 54 10.32 16.99 0.05
CA ASP A 54 10.72 15.85 -0.80
C ASP A 54 9.86 15.76 -2.07
N ALA A 55 8.53 15.81 -1.92
CA ALA A 55 7.59 15.74 -3.04
C ALA A 55 7.71 16.94 -4.00
N ARG A 56 8.00 18.15 -3.48
CA ARG A 56 8.28 19.33 -4.33
C ARG A 56 9.61 19.23 -5.06
N GLN A 57 10.62 18.64 -4.43
CA GLN A 57 11.95 18.52 -5.01
C GLN A 57 11.94 17.60 -6.24
N SER A 58 11.21 16.48 -6.18
CA SER A 58 11.09 15.56 -7.31
C SER A 58 10.03 15.99 -8.33
N GLY A 59 8.87 16.46 -7.86
CA GLY A 59 7.73 16.82 -8.70
C GLY A 59 6.98 15.63 -9.32
N GLU A 60 7.32 14.38 -9.00
CA GLU A 60 6.79 13.19 -9.71
C GLU A 60 5.26 13.03 -9.65
N ALA A 61 4.62 13.52 -8.59
CA ALA A 61 3.16 13.53 -8.49
C ALA A 61 2.49 14.33 -9.62
N GLN A 62 3.19 15.30 -10.22
CA GLN A 62 2.69 16.10 -11.34
C GLN A 62 2.50 15.28 -12.62
N GLU A 63 3.28 14.21 -12.77
CA GLU A 63 3.27 13.31 -13.92
C GLU A 63 2.41 12.05 -13.67
N GLY A 64 2.17 11.72 -12.40
CA GLY A 64 1.28 10.64 -11.99
C GLY A 64 -0.13 11.11 -11.67
N LEU A 65 -0.47 11.11 -10.38
CA LEU A 65 -1.81 11.36 -9.87
C LEU A 65 -2.38 12.70 -10.37
N LEU A 66 -1.60 13.79 -10.30
CA LEU A 66 -2.11 15.11 -10.66
C LEU A 66 -2.35 15.25 -12.17
N ALA A 67 -1.52 14.58 -13.00
CA ALA A 67 -1.77 14.48 -14.43
C ALA A 67 -3.05 13.70 -14.73
N LEU A 68 -3.29 12.57 -14.05
CA LEU A 68 -4.52 11.79 -14.20
C LEU A 68 -5.75 12.64 -13.89
N MET A 69 -5.71 13.42 -12.81
CA MET A 69 -6.84 14.28 -12.43
C MET A 69 -7.05 15.45 -13.39
N ARG A 70 -5.98 16.11 -13.81
CA ARG A 70 -6.04 17.24 -14.76
C ARG A 70 -6.57 16.82 -16.13
N ASN A 71 -6.22 15.62 -16.58
CA ASN A 71 -6.59 15.12 -17.90
C ASN A 71 -7.81 14.20 -17.91
N LYS A 72 -8.54 14.06 -16.78
CA LYS A 72 -9.72 13.18 -16.69
C LYS A 72 -10.76 13.48 -17.79
N SER A 73 -10.94 14.75 -18.16
CA SER A 73 -11.86 15.18 -19.23
C SER A 73 -11.44 14.74 -20.64
N LYS A 74 -10.17 14.35 -20.83
CA LYS A 74 -9.63 13.86 -22.11
C LYS A 74 -9.82 12.36 -22.31
N LEU A 75 -10.26 11.64 -21.27
CA LEU A 75 -10.55 10.22 -21.37
C LEU A 75 -11.82 10.01 -22.20
N SER A 76 -11.80 9.06 -23.13
CA SER A 76 -12.99 8.67 -23.89
C SER A 76 -13.95 7.92 -22.98
N GLY A 77 -15.05 8.58 -22.59
CA GLY A 77 -16.09 8.00 -21.73
C GLY A 77 -15.82 8.18 -20.22
N PRO A 78 -16.69 7.62 -19.36
CA PRO A 78 -16.51 7.72 -17.92
C PRO A 78 -15.22 7.01 -17.49
N MET A 79 -14.61 7.53 -16.42
CA MET A 79 -13.43 6.93 -15.82
C MET A 79 -13.68 5.45 -15.48
N ALA A 80 -12.74 4.55 -15.75
CA ALA A 80 -12.92 3.12 -15.48
C ALA A 80 -13.26 2.87 -13.99
N PRO A 81 -14.11 1.88 -13.65
CA PRO A 81 -14.53 1.62 -12.27
C PRO A 81 -13.38 1.48 -11.26
N ALA A 82 -12.26 0.84 -11.66
CA ALA A 82 -11.08 0.72 -10.80
C ALA A 82 -10.47 2.09 -10.44
N LEU A 83 -10.40 3.01 -11.40
CA LEU A 83 -9.92 4.38 -11.17
C LEU A 83 -10.94 5.22 -10.38
N GLN A 84 -12.23 4.91 -10.46
CA GLN A 84 -13.24 5.52 -9.59
C GLN A 84 -13.07 5.09 -8.14
N ALA A 85 -12.82 3.81 -7.89
CA ALA A 85 -12.52 3.29 -6.56
C ALA A 85 -11.22 3.91 -6.01
N TYR A 86 -10.17 3.99 -6.83
CA TYR A 86 -8.94 4.70 -6.47
C TYR A 86 -9.20 6.16 -6.09
N ARG A 87 -9.97 6.89 -6.91
CA ARG A 87 -10.33 8.27 -6.60
C ARG A 87 -11.12 8.42 -5.31
N ALA A 88 -12.07 7.52 -5.04
CA ALA A 88 -12.85 7.55 -3.81
C ALA A 88 -11.98 7.39 -2.55
N VAL A 89 -10.96 6.52 -2.61
CA VAL A 89 -9.98 6.41 -1.52
C VAL A 89 -9.20 7.72 -1.34
N LEU A 90 -8.74 8.35 -2.43
CA LEU A 90 -8.03 9.64 -2.32
C LEU A 90 -8.89 10.74 -1.72
N ASP A 91 -10.17 10.81 -2.10
CA ASP A 91 -11.12 11.80 -1.57
C ASP A 91 -11.35 11.61 -0.05
N HIS A 92 -11.37 10.37 0.44
CA HIS A 92 -11.46 10.08 1.88
C HIS A 92 -10.31 10.72 2.68
N PHE A 93 -9.09 10.69 2.13
CA PHE A 93 -7.91 11.29 2.77
C PHE A 93 -7.76 12.79 2.50
N ASN A 94 -8.64 13.39 1.70
CA ASN A 94 -8.64 14.81 1.36
C ASN A 94 -10.06 15.41 1.45
N PRO A 95 -10.73 15.38 2.62
CA PRO A 95 -12.12 15.81 2.76
C PRO A 95 -12.34 17.31 2.48
N GLY A 96 -11.30 18.13 2.64
CA GLY A 96 -11.32 19.55 2.27
C GLY A 96 -11.16 19.84 0.78
N GLY A 97 -11.08 18.80 -0.05
CA GLY A 97 -10.73 18.90 -1.46
C GLY A 97 -9.23 19.07 -1.70
N GLY A 98 -8.85 19.16 -2.97
CA GLY A 98 -7.45 19.08 -3.38
C GLY A 98 -6.87 17.68 -3.26
N LEU A 99 -5.55 17.57 -3.40
CA LEU A 99 -4.79 16.31 -3.29
C LEU A 99 -3.47 16.63 -2.59
N LEU A 100 -3.55 16.89 -1.29
CA LEU A 100 -2.37 17.20 -0.46
C LEU A 100 -1.87 15.95 0.27
N ASN A 101 -2.78 15.12 0.76
CA ASN A 101 -2.44 13.88 1.45
C ASN A 101 -2.54 12.72 0.45
N TYR A 102 -1.44 12.01 0.29
CA TYR A 102 -1.39 10.79 -0.50
C TYR A 102 -1.34 9.57 0.43
N PRO A 103 -2.36 8.69 0.41
CA PRO A 103 -2.31 7.46 1.18
C PRO A 103 -1.44 6.42 0.48
N GLY A 104 -0.45 5.89 1.18
CA GLY A 104 0.28 4.70 0.77
C GLY A 104 -0.53 3.42 0.99
N SER A 105 0.02 2.30 0.55
CA SER A 105 -0.60 0.97 0.67
C SER A 105 -1.12 0.61 2.07
N PRO A 106 -0.48 1.00 3.21
CA PRO A 106 -1.03 0.68 4.53
C PRO A 106 -2.39 1.35 4.81
N PHE A 107 -2.51 2.63 4.44
CA PHE A 107 -3.72 3.42 4.70
C PHE A 107 -4.80 3.14 3.68
N ILE A 108 -4.43 2.84 2.44
CA ILE A 108 -5.35 2.30 1.44
C ILE A 108 -5.93 0.98 1.93
N ALA A 109 -5.08 0.04 2.36
CA ALA A 109 -5.52 -1.26 2.83
C ALA A 109 -6.43 -1.13 4.05
N GLN A 110 -6.00 -0.37 5.06
CA GLN A 110 -6.77 -0.17 6.29
C GLN A 110 -8.14 0.45 6.03
N HIS A 111 -8.22 1.47 5.17
CA HIS A 111 -9.49 2.12 4.82
C HIS A 111 -10.50 1.14 4.19
N LEU A 112 -10.01 0.13 3.46
CA LEU A 112 -10.83 -0.84 2.74
C LEU A 112 -11.06 -2.15 3.52
N LEU A 113 -10.49 -2.30 4.72
CA LEU A 113 -10.73 -3.46 5.56
C LEU A 113 -12.10 -3.40 6.24
N ARG A 114 -12.73 -4.56 6.41
CA ARG A 114 -13.89 -4.74 7.29
C ARG A 114 -13.43 -5.16 8.69
N GLU A 115 -14.33 -5.16 9.66
CA GLU A 115 -14.01 -5.43 11.07
C GLU A 115 -13.30 -6.78 11.30
N GLN A 116 -13.67 -7.82 10.55
CA GLN A 116 -13.10 -9.16 10.63
C GLN A 116 -11.74 -9.32 9.91
N ASP A 117 -11.39 -8.38 9.03
CA ASP A 117 -10.16 -8.44 8.26
C ASP A 117 -8.96 -7.98 9.10
N LYS A 118 -7.75 -8.38 8.72
CA LYS A 118 -6.52 -8.04 9.43
C LYS A 118 -5.49 -7.43 8.49
N LEU A 119 -4.68 -6.51 9.01
CA LEU A 119 -3.56 -5.90 8.29
C LEU A 119 -2.27 -6.14 9.07
N LYS A 120 -1.26 -6.69 8.38
CA LYS A 120 0.10 -6.80 8.89
C LYS A 120 1.03 -5.93 8.06
N LEU A 121 1.74 -5.04 8.73
CA LEU A 121 2.62 -4.05 8.12
C LEU A 121 4.06 -4.29 8.58
N PHE A 122 4.99 -4.21 7.63
CA PHE A 122 6.42 -4.33 7.85
C PHE A 122 7.11 -3.08 7.32
N GLU A 123 7.97 -2.47 8.15
CA GLU A 123 8.80 -1.35 7.75
C GLU A 123 10.16 -1.46 8.44
N MET A 124 11.25 -1.28 7.69
CA MET A 124 12.62 -1.49 8.17
C MET A 124 13.32 -0.15 8.50
N HIS A 125 12.97 0.92 7.79
CA HIS A 125 13.57 2.23 7.93
C HIS A 125 13.22 2.83 9.30
N PRO A 126 14.21 3.14 10.15
CA PRO A 126 13.99 3.49 11.56
C PRO A 126 13.18 4.77 11.75
N THR A 127 13.20 5.70 10.80
CA THR A 127 12.33 6.89 10.86
C THR A 127 10.90 6.59 10.42
N ASP A 128 10.71 5.75 9.41
CA ASP A 128 9.40 5.60 8.78
C ASP A 128 8.53 4.65 9.59
N ILE A 129 9.13 3.66 10.24
CA ILE A 129 8.44 2.81 11.22
C ILE A 129 7.81 3.64 12.36
N ARG A 130 8.49 4.69 12.85
CA ARG A 130 7.97 5.55 13.92
C ARG A 130 6.77 6.37 13.43
N VAL A 131 6.86 6.89 12.22
CA VAL A 131 5.77 7.64 11.59
C VAL A 131 4.58 6.72 11.31
N LEU A 132 4.83 5.54 10.76
CA LEU A 132 3.81 4.52 10.49
C LEU A 132 3.09 4.11 11.77
N GLN A 133 3.84 3.81 12.85
CA GLN A 133 3.25 3.45 14.14
C GLN A 133 2.38 4.58 14.68
N ALA A 134 2.86 5.82 14.67
CA ALA A 134 2.09 6.97 15.14
C ALA A 134 0.79 7.17 14.33
N HIS A 135 0.85 7.02 13.01
CA HIS A 135 -0.35 7.11 12.18
C HIS A 135 -1.34 5.95 12.46
N VAL A 136 -0.85 4.72 12.65
CA VAL A 136 -1.70 3.56 12.99
C VAL A 136 -2.34 3.71 14.37
N ASP A 137 -1.59 4.20 15.37
CA ASP A 137 -2.12 4.43 16.72
C ASP A 137 -3.25 5.48 16.68
N ALA A 138 -3.11 6.51 15.84
CA ALA A 138 -4.12 7.55 15.66
C ALA A 138 -5.44 7.02 15.08
N LEU A 139 -5.42 5.92 14.32
CA LEU A 139 -6.62 5.29 13.77
C LEU A 139 -7.50 4.60 14.84
N ARG A 140 -6.92 4.25 16.00
CA ARG A 140 -7.62 3.56 17.11
C ARG A 140 -8.31 2.25 16.70
N VAL A 141 -7.74 1.55 15.72
CA VAL A 141 -8.26 0.29 15.14
C VAL A 141 -7.87 -0.98 15.93
N GLY A 142 -7.26 -0.80 17.11
CA GLY A 142 -6.91 -1.88 18.02
C GLY A 142 -6.09 -2.98 17.36
N ARG A 143 -6.53 -4.23 17.48
CA ARG A 143 -5.84 -5.43 16.96
C ARG A 143 -6.17 -5.73 15.49
N GLN A 144 -6.78 -4.79 14.75
CA GLN A 144 -7.02 -4.96 13.32
C GLN A 144 -5.71 -4.80 12.52
N VAL A 145 -4.85 -3.87 12.95
CA VAL A 145 -3.57 -3.55 12.30
C VAL A 145 -2.42 -3.89 13.24
N ALA A 146 -1.41 -4.59 12.73
CA ALA A 146 -0.17 -4.87 13.44
C ALA A 146 1.01 -4.35 12.63
N VAL A 147 1.86 -3.55 13.27
CA VAL A 147 3.08 -2.99 12.68
C VAL A 147 4.29 -3.74 13.23
N ALA A 148 5.30 -4.02 12.41
CA ALA A 148 6.58 -4.52 12.91
C ALA A 148 7.78 -3.82 12.26
N HIS A 149 8.73 -3.49 13.13
CA HIS A 149 10.05 -3.01 12.75
C HIS A 149 10.94 -4.20 12.38
N GLU A 150 10.72 -4.77 11.21
CA GLU A 150 11.48 -5.93 10.74
C GLU A 150 11.56 -5.94 9.21
N ASP A 151 12.49 -6.72 8.68
CA ASP A 151 12.58 -6.96 7.24
C ASP A 151 11.36 -7.77 6.77
N GLY A 152 10.58 -7.20 5.85
CA GLY A 152 9.31 -7.79 5.40
C GLY A 152 9.47 -9.13 4.69
N PHE A 153 10.57 -9.35 3.96
CA PHE A 153 10.84 -10.66 3.35
C PHE A 153 11.10 -11.72 4.42
N ASN A 154 11.84 -11.37 5.47
CA ASN A 154 12.17 -12.29 6.57
C ASN A 154 10.98 -12.50 7.53
N GLY A 155 10.13 -11.49 7.69
CA GLY A 155 8.96 -11.52 8.55
C GLY A 155 7.77 -12.27 7.94
N LEU A 156 7.62 -12.22 6.60
CA LEU A 156 6.50 -12.80 5.86
C LEU A 156 6.17 -14.28 6.21
N PRO A 157 7.14 -15.22 6.31
CA PRO A 157 6.84 -16.64 6.59
C PRO A 157 6.05 -16.88 7.88
N LYS A 158 6.16 -15.99 8.88
CA LYS A 158 5.49 -16.10 10.18
C LYS A 158 3.97 -15.94 10.07
N TYR A 159 3.49 -15.35 8.98
CA TYR A 159 2.09 -14.99 8.77
C TYR A 159 1.43 -15.80 7.64
N LEU A 160 2.14 -16.79 7.09
CA LEU A 160 1.65 -17.64 6.00
C LEU A 160 1.54 -19.13 6.41
N PRO A 161 0.39 -19.79 6.13
CA PRO A 161 -0.88 -19.20 5.71
C PRO A 161 -1.56 -18.43 6.86
N PRO A 162 -2.37 -17.39 6.57
CA PRO A 162 -3.16 -16.75 7.61
C PRO A 162 -4.23 -17.72 8.15
N PRO A 163 -4.70 -17.56 9.41
CA PRO A 163 -5.70 -18.45 10.01
C PRO A 163 -6.99 -18.60 9.19
N THR A 164 -7.41 -17.54 8.50
CA THR A 164 -8.61 -17.57 7.64
C THR A 164 -8.39 -18.27 6.30
N ARG A 165 -7.14 -18.60 5.96
CA ARG A 165 -6.70 -19.11 4.65
C ARG A 165 -7.14 -18.21 3.48
N ARG A 166 -7.34 -16.91 3.74
CA ARG A 166 -7.62 -15.87 2.77
C ARG A 166 -6.69 -14.69 3.01
N GLY A 167 -6.07 -14.18 1.96
CA GLY A 167 -5.21 -13.03 2.11
C GLY A 167 -4.56 -12.56 0.82
N VAL A 168 -4.05 -11.34 0.91
CA VAL A 168 -3.19 -10.72 -0.10
C VAL A 168 -1.86 -10.38 0.54
N VAL A 169 -0.77 -10.65 -0.16
CA VAL A 169 0.59 -10.22 0.20
C VAL A 169 1.03 -9.21 -0.84
N PHE A 170 1.28 -7.98 -0.43
CA PHE A 170 1.77 -6.87 -1.24
C PHE A 170 3.28 -6.71 -1.02
N ILE A 171 4.06 -6.89 -2.08
CA ILE A 171 5.52 -6.91 -2.09
C ILE A 171 6.07 -5.76 -2.94
N ASP A 172 6.39 -4.65 -2.28
CA ASP A 172 6.81 -3.40 -2.93
C ASP A 172 8.16 -2.87 -2.39
N PRO A 173 9.28 -3.60 -2.54
CA PRO A 173 10.59 -3.10 -2.13
C PRO A 173 10.99 -1.88 -2.96
N SER A 174 11.93 -1.09 -2.45
CA SER A 174 12.46 0.08 -3.18
C SER A 174 13.31 -0.29 -4.39
N TYR A 175 13.82 -1.54 -4.44
CA TYR A 175 14.85 -1.98 -5.38
C TYR A 175 16.14 -1.15 -5.32
N GLU A 176 16.37 -0.43 -4.21
CA GLU A 176 17.62 0.28 -3.94
C GLU A 176 18.80 -0.70 -3.89
N ILE A 177 18.55 -1.92 -3.39
CA ILE A 177 19.52 -3.00 -3.34
C ILE A 177 19.22 -3.95 -4.50
N LYS A 178 20.22 -4.20 -5.36
CA LYS A 178 20.08 -5.12 -6.51
C LYS A 178 19.57 -6.52 -6.13
N LEU A 179 19.84 -6.96 -4.90
CA LEU A 179 19.38 -8.24 -4.41
C LEU A 179 17.85 -8.30 -4.24
N ASP A 180 17.15 -7.18 -4.12
CA ASP A 180 15.68 -7.14 -3.96
C ASP A 180 14.97 -7.86 -5.11
N TYR A 181 15.48 -7.78 -6.34
CA TYR A 181 14.96 -8.53 -7.50
C TYR A 181 14.90 -10.04 -7.25
N GLU A 182 15.96 -10.61 -6.65
CA GLU A 182 16.00 -12.02 -6.30
C GLU A 182 15.13 -12.31 -5.07
N ARG A 183 15.17 -11.44 -4.05
CA ARG A 183 14.40 -11.61 -2.81
C ARG A 183 12.90 -11.64 -3.05
N VAL A 184 12.39 -10.83 -3.99
CA VAL A 184 10.98 -10.86 -4.40
C VAL A 184 10.61 -12.23 -4.97
N ALA A 185 11.40 -12.75 -5.92
CA ALA A 185 11.14 -14.07 -6.51
C ALA A 185 11.16 -15.19 -5.46
N VAL A 186 12.13 -15.15 -4.55
CA VAL A 186 12.23 -16.10 -3.42
C VAL A 186 11.03 -15.97 -2.48
N ALA A 187 10.62 -14.76 -2.13
CA ALA A 187 9.49 -14.52 -1.23
C ALA A 187 8.16 -14.98 -1.82
N VAL A 188 7.93 -14.75 -3.12
CA VAL A 188 6.73 -15.25 -3.83
C VAL A 188 6.77 -16.78 -3.90
N SER A 189 7.90 -17.38 -4.27
CA SER A 189 8.03 -18.85 -4.35
C SER A 189 7.76 -19.51 -3.00
N MET A 190 8.38 -19.01 -1.93
CA MET A 190 8.16 -19.47 -0.55
C MET A 190 6.71 -19.24 -0.11
N GLY A 191 6.15 -18.08 -0.45
CA GLY A 191 4.77 -17.73 -0.15
C GLY A 191 3.77 -18.69 -0.78
N LEU A 192 3.95 -19.01 -2.06
CA LEU A 192 3.11 -19.97 -2.79
C LEU A 192 3.26 -21.41 -2.26
N GLN A 193 4.44 -21.80 -1.79
CA GLN A 193 4.63 -23.10 -1.14
C GLN A 193 3.84 -23.21 0.19
N ARG A 194 3.77 -22.14 0.97
CA ARG A 194 3.05 -22.12 2.26
C ARG A 194 1.57 -21.82 2.14
N PHE A 195 1.21 -20.98 1.17
CA PHE A 195 -0.13 -20.44 0.97
C PHE A 195 -0.46 -20.33 -0.53
N ALA A 196 -0.57 -21.49 -1.19
CA ALA A 196 -0.79 -21.59 -2.64
C ALA A 196 -2.06 -20.90 -3.15
N THR A 197 -3.04 -20.64 -2.28
CA THR A 197 -4.29 -19.95 -2.62
C THR A 197 -4.29 -18.46 -2.28
N GLY A 198 -3.17 -17.92 -1.80
CA GLY A 198 -3.02 -16.49 -1.53
C GLY A 198 -2.85 -15.67 -2.80
N THR A 199 -3.25 -14.40 -2.76
CA THR A 199 -2.92 -13.45 -3.82
C THR A 199 -1.59 -12.78 -3.48
N PHE A 200 -0.59 -12.91 -4.36
CA PHE A 200 0.69 -12.23 -4.23
C PHE A 200 0.75 -11.14 -5.29
N LEU A 201 0.97 -9.90 -4.84
CA LEU A 201 1.08 -8.69 -5.65
C LEU A 201 2.47 -8.09 -5.51
#